data_AF-A0AAV5D4X3-F1
#
_entry.id   AF-A0AAV5D4X3-F1
#
_cell.length_a   1.000
_cell.length_b   1.000
_cell.length_c   1.000
_cell.angle_alpha   90.00
_cell.angle_beta   90.00
_cell.angle_gamma   90.00
#
_symmetry.space_group_name_H-M   'P 1'
#
loop_
_entity.id
_entity.type
_entity.pdbx_description
1 polymer ?
#
loop_
_entity_poly.entity_id
_entity_poly.type
_entity_poly.pdbx_seq_one_letter_code
_entity_poly.pdbx_strand_id
1 'polypeptide(L)'
;MRPGLAASKRPIGGCVTLVAWWGCSPAVTRRKSRLPLAAAGSAARFKASSSTATMARAAGRAASQPAAAAVAEKPTGSADRRPLYFAAFLLLADAALVALIIAFVRYTKIDWDAYMSQVDAFLEGERDYTKIEGDTGPLVYPAGFLYVYSAVKFITGGQVFPAQILFGLLYIINLSLVLLLYVKTEVV
;
A
#
# COMPACT_ATOMS: atom_id res chain seq x y z
N MET A 1 32.65 -52.09 -34.06
CA MET A 1 34.02 -51.89 -33.55
C MET A 1 34.22 -50.41 -33.22
N ARG A 2 34.73 -50.12 -32.02
CA ARG A 2 35.13 -48.80 -31.46
C ARG A 2 36.25 -48.13 -32.29
N PRO A 3 36.72 -46.87 -32.03
CA PRO A 3 36.47 -45.98 -30.88
C PRO A 3 36.21 -44.49 -31.22
N GLY A 4 35.84 -43.73 -30.19
CA GLY A 4 35.76 -42.27 -30.21
C GLY A 4 37.09 -41.57 -29.88
N LEU A 5 37.10 -40.25 -30.09
CA LEU A 5 38.07 -39.30 -29.51
C LEU A 5 37.31 -38.01 -29.15
N ALA A 6 37.57 -37.50 -27.95
CA ALA A 6 36.99 -36.29 -27.38
C ALA A 6 37.92 -35.07 -27.54
N ALA A 7 37.35 -33.86 -27.66
CA ALA A 7 37.81 -32.56 -27.11
C ALA A 7 37.12 -31.40 -27.89
N SER A 8 36.16 -30.68 -27.29
CA SER A 8 36.35 -29.45 -26.49
C SER A 8 36.48 -28.16 -27.31
N LYS A 9 35.43 -27.32 -27.33
CA LYS A 9 35.39 -25.94 -26.79
C LYS A 9 34.18 -25.12 -27.33
N ARG A 10 33.24 -24.87 -26.40
CA ARG A 10 32.29 -23.75 -26.17
C ARG A 10 31.43 -23.15 -27.31
N PRO A 11 30.15 -22.86 -27.03
CA PRO A 11 29.24 -22.18 -27.94
C PRO A 11 29.40 -20.65 -27.89
N ILE A 12 29.39 -20.01 -29.06
CA ILE A 12 29.20 -18.56 -29.19
C ILE A 12 27.69 -18.31 -29.12
N GLY A 13 27.27 -17.63 -28.06
CA GLY A 13 25.87 -17.39 -27.73
C GLY A 13 25.16 -16.46 -28.71
N GLY A 14 23.91 -16.82 -28.99
CA GLY A 14 22.89 -15.83 -29.34
C GLY A 14 22.33 -15.19 -28.07
N CYS A 15 21.98 -13.91 -28.15
CA CYS A 15 20.87 -13.28 -27.43
C CYS A 15 20.79 -11.81 -27.89
N VAL A 16 19.86 -11.50 -28.79
CA VAL A 16 19.41 -10.12 -29.00
C VAL A 16 17.97 -10.07 -28.51
N THR A 17 17.82 -9.84 -27.21
CA THR A 17 16.55 -9.47 -26.58
C THR A 17 16.61 -7.99 -26.24
N LEU A 18 15.70 -7.24 -26.86
CA LEU A 18 15.38 -5.85 -26.55
C LEU A 18 14.91 -5.78 -25.08
N VAL A 19 15.72 -5.10 -24.26
CA VAL A 19 15.55 -4.81 -22.83
C VAL A 19 14.23 -4.03 -22.62
N ALA A 20 13.19 -4.52 -21.92
CA ALA A 20 13.09 -4.92 -20.51
C ALA A 20 13.50 -3.79 -19.53
N TRP A 21 12.66 -2.76 -19.47
CA TRP A 21 12.71 -1.67 -18.49
C TRP A 21 12.12 -2.15 -17.15
N TRP A 22 12.84 -2.98 -16.41
CA TRP A 22 12.61 -3.21 -14.98
C TRP A 22 13.95 -3.18 -14.25
N GLY A 23 14.08 -2.20 -13.35
CA GLY A 23 15.31 -1.88 -12.63
C GLY A 23 15.81 -3.04 -11.77
N CYS A 24 17.01 -3.49 -12.09
CA CYS A 24 17.81 -4.36 -11.23
C CYS A 24 18.71 -3.46 -10.36
N SER A 25 18.34 -3.25 -9.11
CA SER A 25 19.23 -2.62 -8.11
C SER A 25 20.31 -3.62 -7.68
N PRO A 26 21.61 -3.26 -7.68
CA PRO A 26 22.65 -4.16 -7.23
C PRO A 26 22.72 -4.22 -5.70
N ALA A 27 22.91 -5.43 -5.21
CA ALA A 27 23.08 -5.79 -3.81
C ALA A 27 24.23 -5.01 -3.13
N VAL A 28 23.92 -4.38 -2.00
CA VAL A 28 24.91 -3.81 -1.08
C VAL A 28 25.60 -4.93 -0.31
N THR A 29 26.86 -5.21 -0.66
CA THR A 29 27.76 -6.09 0.10
C THR A 29 28.14 -5.46 1.44
N ARG A 30 27.66 -6.07 2.53
CA ARG A 30 27.93 -5.69 3.92
C ARG A 30 29.37 -6.08 4.31
N ARG A 31 30.29 -5.12 4.34
CA ARG A 31 31.67 -5.32 4.79
C ARG A 31 31.71 -5.40 6.33
N LYS A 32 32.03 -6.58 6.87
CA LYS A 32 32.31 -6.80 8.31
C LYS A 32 33.69 -6.21 8.65
N SER A 33 33.74 -5.16 9.46
CA SER A 33 34.94 -4.77 10.21
C SER A 33 34.71 -5.10 11.69
N ARG A 34 35.56 -5.97 12.23
CA ARG A 34 35.68 -6.26 13.67
C ARG A 34 36.61 -5.25 14.34
N LEU A 35 36.51 -5.22 15.67
CA LEU A 35 37.39 -4.71 16.74
C LEU A 35 36.92 -3.41 17.42
N PRO A 36 37.22 -3.22 18.73
CA PRO A 36 37.09 -4.18 19.83
C PRO A 36 36.30 -3.60 21.03
N LEU A 37 36.04 -4.48 21.98
CA LEU A 37 35.39 -4.27 23.28
C LEU A 37 36.26 -3.38 24.20
N ALA A 38 35.69 -2.30 24.74
CA ALA A 38 36.20 -1.65 25.95
C ALA A 38 35.02 -1.14 26.78
N ALA A 39 35.02 -1.54 28.05
CA ALA A 39 34.03 -1.23 29.07
C ALA A 39 34.41 0.03 29.88
N ALA A 40 33.54 0.39 30.83
CA ALA A 40 33.56 1.51 31.78
C ALA A 40 33.00 2.82 31.17
N GLY A 41 31.95 3.45 31.69
CA GLY A 41 31.38 3.47 33.02
C GLY A 41 31.53 4.90 33.56
N SER A 42 30.44 5.65 33.68
CA SER A 42 30.24 6.65 34.75
C SER A 42 28.86 7.29 34.63
N ALA A 43 28.08 7.14 35.70
CA ALA A 43 26.82 7.82 35.89
C ALA A 43 27.09 9.26 36.34
N ALA A 44 26.63 10.25 35.55
CA ALA A 44 26.65 11.65 35.96
C ALA A 44 25.22 12.14 36.19
N ARG A 45 24.92 12.26 37.49
CA ARG A 45 23.72 12.78 38.14
C ARG A 45 23.54 14.27 37.80
N PHE A 46 22.49 14.64 37.05
CA PHE A 46 22.14 16.04 36.82
C PHE A 46 21.31 16.56 38.00
N LYS A 47 21.87 17.55 38.71
CA LYS A 47 21.29 18.17 39.90
C LYS A 47 20.44 19.36 39.47
N ALA A 48 19.17 19.36 39.85
CA ALA A 48 18.30 20.53 39.75
C ALA A 48 18.83 21.64 40.68
N SER A 49 18.90 22.87 40.17
CA SER A 49 19.08 24.06 41.00
C SER A 49 18.03 25.09 40.59
N SER A 50 17.02 25.19 41.44
CA SER A 50 16.09 26.30 41.57
C SER A 50 16.84 27.50 42.16
N SER A 51 16.69 28.68 41.53
CA SER A 51 16.96 29.95 42.18
C SER A 51 15.75 30.84 42.01
N THR A 52 15.17 31.17 43.15
CA THR A 52 13.99 32.00 43.32
C THR A 52 14.41 33.43 43.62
N ALA A 53 13.64 34.36 43.04
CA ALA A 53 13.40 35.74 43.45
C ALA A 53 14.52 36.80 43.30
N THR A 54 14.19 37.87 42.59
CA THR A 54 14.05 39.20 43.22
C THR A 54 13.08 40.05 42.39
N MET A 55 12.09 40.64 43.07
CA MET A 55 11.18 41.64 42.53
C MET A 55 11.89 42.98 42.35
N ALA A 56 11.61 43.67 41.25
CA ALA A 56 11.72 45.13 41.17
C ALA A 56 10.52 45.66 40.36
N ARG A 57 9.67 46.44 41.03
CA ARG A 57 8.53 47.18 40.49
C ARG A 57 9.00 48.61 40.22
N ALA A 58 8.87 49.12 39.00
CA ALA A 58 8.93 50.55 38.72
C ALA A 58 8.03 50.92 37.54
N ALA A 59 7.35 52.04 37.73
CA ALA A 59 6.22 52.56 36.99
C ALA A 59 6.48 52.94 35.52
N GLY A 60 5.44 52.77 34.71
CA GLY A 60 4.90 53.88 33.91
C GLY A 60 5.71 54.38 32.73
N ARG A 61 5.39 53.87 31.53
CA ARG A 61 5.24 54.74 30.35
C ARG A 61 4.24 54.11 29.39
N ALA A 62 3.18 54.87 29.14
CA ALA A 62 2.21 54.62 28.09
C ALA A 62 2.95 54.49 26.75
N ALA A 63 2.99 53.27 26.21
CA ALA A 63 3.28 53.02 24.81
C ALA A 63 1.95 52.73 24.14
N SER A 64 1.48 53.70 23.38
CA SER A 64 0.43 53.61 22.39
C SER A 64 0.46 52.27 21.65
N GLN A 65 -0.63 51.51 21.74
CA GLN A 65 -0.90 50.42 20.82
C GLN A 65 -1.00 51.01 19.40
N PRO A 66 -0.16 50.63 18.42
CA PRO A 66 -0.54 50.87 17.05
C PRO A 66 -1.72 49.95 16.75
N ALA A 67 -2.76 50.59 16.20
CA ALA A 67 -4.01 50.00 15.80
C ALA A 67 -3.80 48.65 15.10
N ALA A 68 -4.64 47.69 15.47
CA ALA A 68 -4.86 46.46 14.74
C ALA A 68 -4.89 46.75 13.23
N ALA A 69 -3.82 46.36 12.53
CA ALA A 69 -3.91 46.11 11.11
C ALA A 69 -4.85 44.91 10.99
N ALA A 70 -6.14 45.21 10.80
CA ALA A 70 -7.12 44.26 10.33
C ALA A 70 -6.54 43.65 9.06
N VAL A 71 -5.96 42.46 9.19
CA VAL A 71 -5.77 41.58 8.06
C VAL A 71 -7.18 41.32 7.56
N ALA A 72 -7.54 42.04 6.50
CA ALA A 72 -8.79 41.84 5.81
C ALA A 72 -8.85 40.37 5.44
N GLU A 73 -9.64 39.60 6.20
CA GLU A 73 -9.98 38.24 5.83
C GLU A 73 -10.74 38.37 4.52
N LYS A 74 -10.08 38.00 3.42
CA LYS A 74 -10.68 38.00 2.09
C LYS A 74 -11.98 37.20 2.21
N PRO A 75 -13.14 37.73 1.76
CA PRO A 75 -14.37 36.96 1.82
C PRO A 75 -14.08 35.66 1.08
N THR A 76 -14.28 34.54 1.76
CA THR A 76 -14.07 33.20 1.21
C THR A 76 -15.06 33.04 0.06
N GLY A 77 -14.61 33.45 -1.13
CA GLY A 77 -15.33 33.26 -2.37
C GLY A 77 -15.68 31.78 -2.46
N SER A 78 -16.94 31.49 -2.78
CA SER A 78 -17.47 30.14 -2.92
C SER A 78 -16.43 29.21 -3.55
N ALA A 79 -15.95 28.22 -2.81
CA ALA A 79 -14.95 27.27 -3.29
C ALA A 79 -15.38 26.69 -4.65
N ASP A 80 -14.45 26.58 -5.61
CA ASP A 80 -14.76 26.02 -6.92
C ASP A 80 -15.29 24.58 -6.77
N ARG A 81 -16.57 24.37 -7.10
CA ARG A 81 -17.25 23.07 -6.98
C ARG A 81 -17.13 22.23 -8.25
N ARG A 82 -16.56 22.75 -9.33
CA ARG A 82 -16.35 22.02 -10.59
C ARG A 82 -15.63 20.68 -10.40
N PRO A 83 -14.49 20.59 -9.67
CA PRO A 83 -13.82 19.29 -9.46
C PRO A 83 -14.69 18.30 -8.70
N LEU A 84 -15.54 18.77 -7.77
CA LEU A 84 -16.48 17.92 -7.06
C LEU A 84 -17.55 17.34 -8.00
N TYR A 85 -18.13 18.16 -8.89
CA TYR A 85 -19.11 17.67 -9.86
C TYR A 85 -18.50 16.69 -10.86
N PHE A 86 -17.27 16.97 -11.32
CA PHE A 86 -16.55 16.06 -12.21
C PHE A 86 -16.24 14.72 -11.53
N ALA A 87 -15.74 14.75 -10.28
CA ALA A 87 -15.52 13.55 -9.48
C ALA A 87 -16.81 12.76 -9.25
N ALA A 88 -17.92 13.43 -8.94
CA ALA A 88 -19.22 12.78 -8.76
C ALA A 88 -19.71 12.13 -10.07
N PHE A 89 -19.56 12.81 -11.21
CA PHE A 89 -19.87 12.24 -12.51
C PHE A 89 -19.05 10.98 -12.80
N LEU A 90 -17.72 11.05 -12.62
CA LEU A 90 -16.85 9.89 -12.82
C LEU A 90 -17.24 8.72 -11.93
N LEU A 91 -17.49 8.97 -10.64
CA LEU A 91 -17.88 7.93 -9.69
C LEU A 91 -19.19 7.24 -10.10
N LEU A 92 -20.20 8.01 -10.52
CA LEU A 92 -21.48 7.48 -10.97
C LEU A 92 -21.36 6.72 -12.30
N ALA A 93 -20.59 7.26 -13.24
CA ALA A 93 -20.33 6.62 -14.53
C ALA A 93 -19.62 5.27 -14.34
N ASP A 94 -18.61 5.22 -13.47
CA ASP A 94 -17.87 4.00 -13.18
C ASP A 94 -18.72 2.98 -12.40
N ALA A 95 -19.53 3.43 -11.43
CA ALA A 95 -20.48 2.57 -10.73
C ALA A 95 -21.50 1.93 -11.69
N ALA A 96 -22.02 2.72 -12.63
CA ALA A 96 -22.92 2.22 -13.67
C ALA A 96 -22.20 1.22 -14.58
N LEU A 97 -20.97 1.53 -15.01
CA LEU A 97 -20.16 0.63 -15.83
C LEU A 97 -19.89 -0.71 -15.12
N VAL A 98 -19.49 -0.69 -13.84
CA VAL A 98 -19.29 -1.91 -13.04
C VAL A 98 -20.57 -2.71 -12.93
N ALA A 99 -21.72 -2.06 -12.69
CA ALA A 99 -23.01 -2.75 -12.64
C ALA A 99 -23.36 -3.41 -13.98
N LEU A 100 -23.11 -2.73 -15.11
CA LEU A 100 -23.30 -3.27 -16.45
C LEU A 100 -22.36 -4.46 -16.72
N ILE A 101 -21.11 -4.40 -16.28
CA ILE A 101 -20.16 -5.51 -16.41
C ILE A 101 -20.68 -6.73 -15.64
N ILE A 102 -21.11 -6.55 -14.40
CA ILE A 102 -21.65 -7.66 -13.58
C ILE A 102 -22.92 -8.24 -14.21
N ALA A 103 -23.78 -7.41 -14.80
CA ALA A 103 -25.03 -7.86 -15.40
C ALA A 103 -24.86 -8.56 -16.76
N PHE A 104 -23.92 -8.11 -17.60
CA PHE A 104 -23.86 -8.49 -19.01
C PHE A 104 -22.60 -9.25 -19.43
N VAL A 105 -21.50 -9.14 -18.67
CA VAL A 105 -20.26 -9.84 -19.01
C VAL A 105 -20.26 -11.21 -18.34
N ARG A 106 -20.11 -12.25 -19.16
CA ARG A 106 -20.02 -13.63 -18.66
C ARG A 106 -18.75 -13.82 -17.84
N TYR A 107 -18.91 -14.45 -16.68
CA TYR A 107 -17.80 -14.84 -15.84
C TYR A 107 -16.88 -15.86 -16.53
N THR A 108 -15.57 -15.66 -16.39
CA THR A 108 -14.51 -16.57 -16.85
C THR A 108 -13.79 -17.20 -15.67
N LYS A 109 -13.73 -18.53 -15.64
CA LYS A 109 -13.24 -19.38 -14.54
C LYS A 109 -11.71 -19.44 -14.46
N ILE A 110 -11.03 -18.37 -14.05
CA ILE A 110 -9.56 -18.42 -13.92
C ILE A 110 -9.17 -18.63 -12.46
N ASP A 111 -9.47 -17.67 -11.58
CA ASP A 111 -8.88 -17.71 -10.23
C ASP A 111 -9.87 -18.08 -9.11
N TRP A 112 -11.15 -17.71 -9.21
CA TRP A 112 -12.09 -17.87 -8.09
C TRP A 112 -12.24 -19.32 -7.64
N ASP A 113 -12.43 -20.25 -8.59
CA ASP A 113 -12.64 -21.67 -8.27
C ASP A 113 -11.38 -22.24 -7.61
N ALA A 114 -10.19 -21.94 -8.15
CA ALA A 114 -8.92 -22.33 -7.53
C ALA A 114 -8.74 -21.75 -6.12
N TYR A 115 -9.09 -20.47 -5.92
CA TYR A 115 -9.02 -19.84 -4.60
C TYR A 115 -9.99 -20.47 -3.61
N MET A 116 -11.21 -20.81 -4.03
CA MET A 116 -12.19 -21.44 -3.15
C MET A 116 -11.73 -22.83 -2.70
N SER A 117 -11.14 -23.64 -3.61
CA SER A 117 -10.57 -24.95 -3.28
C SER A 117 -9.39 -24.85 -2.31
N GLN A 118 -8.47 -23.89 -2.55
CA GLN A 118 -7.34 -23.64 -1.65
C GLN A 118 -7.80 -23.19 -0.26
N VAL A 119 -8.83 -22.35 -0.19
CA VAL A 119 -9.45 -21.91 1.07
C VAL A 119 -10.16 -23.06 1.77
N ASP A 120 -10.82 -23.97 1.03
CA ASP A 120 -11.44 -25.16 1.62
C ASP A 120 -10.41 -26.06 2.30
N ALA A 121 -9.32 -26.40 1.62
CA ALA A 121 -8.24 -27.19 2.21
C ALA A 121 -7.72 -26.55 3.52
N PHE A 122 -7.56 -25.23 3.52
CA PHE A 122 -7.18 -24.48 4.73
C PHE A 122 -8.25 -24.55 5.84
N LEU A 123 -9.53 -24.34 5.51
CA LEU A 123 -10.62 -24.39 6.49
C LEU A 123 -10.84 -25.81 7.05
N GLU A 124 -10.56 -26.85 6.27
CA GLU A 124 -10.62 -28.26 6.66
C GLU A 124 -9.48 -28.71 7.57
N GLY A 125 -8.42 -27.90 7.69
CA GLY A 125 -7.34 -28.15 8.64
C GLY A 125 -5.96 -28.33 8.03
N GLU A 126 -5.79 -28.25 6.70
CA GLU A 126 -4.47 -28.31 6.08
C GLU A 126 -3.62 -27.09 6.46
N ARG A 127 -2.39 -27.34 6.89
CA ARG A 127 -1.43 -26.30 7.33
C ARG A 127 -0.10 -26.42 6.62
N ASP A 128 0.17 -27.55 5.97
CA ASP A 128 1.30 -27.74 5.09
C ASP A 128 1.03 -27.05 3.75
N TYR A 129 1.66 -25.89 3.57
CA TYR A 129 1.51 -25.05 2.39
C TYR A 129 1.80 -25.77 1.07
N THR A 130 2.66 -26.79 1.09
CA THR A 130 3.03 -27.55 -0.11
C THR A 130 1.92 -28.47 -0.61
N LYS A 131 0.87 -28.67 0.20
CA LYS A 131 -0.28 -29.52 -0.10
C LYS A 131 -1.55 -28.74 -0.42
N ILE A 132 -1.52 -27.42 -0.31
CA ILE A 132 -2.67 -26.57 -0.64
C ILE A 132 -2.59 -26.21 -2.12
N GLU A 133 -3.51 -26.72 -2.92
CA GLU A 133 -3.59 -26.48 -4.35
C GLU A 133 -5.05 -26.30 -4.81
N GLY A 134 -5.22 -25.68 -5.98
CA GLY A 134 -6.50 -25.58 -6.67
C GLY A 134 -6.35 -26.02 -8.12
N ASP A 135 -7.39 -25.86 -8.93
CA ASP A 135 -7.40 -26.33 -10.32
C ASP A 135 -6.31 -25.67 -11.20
N THR A 136 -5.77 -24.54 -10.77
CA THR A 136 -4.66 -23.81 -11.44
C THR A 136 -3.28 -24.15 -10.89
N GLY A 137 -3.17 -25.11 -9.96
CA GLY A 137 -1.92 -25.55 -9.35
C GLY A 137 -1.75 -25.12 -7.88
N PRO A 138 -0.51 -25.22 -7.35
CA PRO A 138 -0.23 -25.01 -5.94
C PRO A 138 -0.44 -23.55 -5.52
N LEU A 139 -0.75 -23.35 -4.25
CA LEU A 139 -0.89 -22.04 -3.67
C LEU A 139 0.48 -21.33 -3.62
N VAL A 140 0.58 -20.19 -4.31
CA VAL A 140 1.81 -19.39 -4.42
C VAL A 140 1.80 -18.09 -3.61
N TYR A 141 0.64 -17.69 -3.07
CA TYR A 141 0.49 -16.46 -2.30
C TYR A 141 0.79 -16.67 -0.81
N PRO A 142 1.28 -15.66 -0.06
CA PRO A 142 1.50 -15.81 1.39
C PRO A 142 0.22 -16.08 2.20
N ALA A 143 0.35 -16.57 3.43
CA ALA A 143 -0.75 -16.95 4.34
C ALA A 143 -1.86 -15.91 4.52
N GLY A 144 -1.54 -14.61 4.39
CA GLY A 144 -2.52 -13.52 4.38
C GLY A 144 -3.68 -13.75 3.41
N PHE A 145 -3.39 -14.31 2.23
CA PHE A 145 -4.40 -14.65 1.22
C PHE A 145 -5.48 -15.57 1.78
N LEU A 146 -5.09 -16.66 2.47
CA LEU A 146 -6.03 -17.62 3.04
C LEU A 146 -6.94 -16.97 4.08
N TYR A 147 -6.41 -16.11 4.94
CA TYR A 147 -7.22 -15.40 5.95
C TYR A 147 -8.23 -14.45 5.31
N VAL A 148 -7.78 -13.65 4.34
CA VAL A 148 -8.65 -12.68 3.66
C VAL A 148 -9.72 -13.40 2.86
N TYR A 149 -9.36 -14.42 2.08
CA TYR A 149 -10.33 -15.15 1.26
C TYR A 149 -11.23 -16.09 2.08
N SER A 150 -10.82 -16.52 3.27
CA SER A 150 -11.72 -17.17 4.23
C SER A 150 -12.83 -16.21 4.67
N ALA A 151 -12.50 -14.96 4.97
CA ALA A 151 -13.50 -13.95 5.33
C ALA A 151 -14.40 -13.59 4.14
N VAL A 152 -13.82 -13.44 2.93
CA VAL A 152 -14.59 -13.22 1.70
C VAL A 152 -15.55 -14.39 1.45
N LYS A 153 -15.08 -15.63 1.58
CA LYS A 153 -15.91 -16.83 1.41
C LYS A 153 -17.05 -16.87 2.42
N PHE A 154 -16.79 -16.53 3.68
CA PHE A 154 -17.82 -16.45 4.72
C PHE A 154 -18.92 -15.43 4.37
N ILE A 155 -18.54 -14.24 3.87
CA ILE A 155 -19.49 -13.18 3.50
C ILE A 155 -20.29 -13.53 2.24
N THR A 156 -19.64 -14.15 1.26
CA THR A 156 -20.21 -14.41 -0.08
C THR A 156 -20.85 -15.78 -0.23
N GLY A 157 -20.68 -16.66 0.76
CA GLY A 157 -21.03 -18.08 0.67
C GLY A 157 -20.20 -18.84 -0.37
N GLY A 158 -19.04 -18.31 -0.80
CA GLY A 158 -18.22 -18.87 -1.88
C GLY A 158 -18.82 -18.73 -3.27
N GLN A 159 -19.88 -17.94 -3.43
CA GLN A 159 -20.57 -17.75 -4.70
C GLN A 159 -19.98 -16.58 -5.49
N VAL A 160 -19.88 -16.75 -6.81
CA VAL A 160 -19.29 -15.75 -7.73
C VAL A 160 -20.08 -14.44 -7.73
N PHE A 161 -21.42 -14.49 -7.80
CA PHE A 161 -22.23 -13.27 -7.92
C PHE A 161 -22.11 -12.36 -6.68
N PRO A 162 -22.30 -12.84 -5.44
CA PRO A 162 -22.03 -12.03 -4.24
C PRO A 162 -20.59 -11.51 -4.17
N ALA A 163 -19.61 -12.29 -4.63
CA ALA A 163 -18.22 -11.85 -4.69
C ALA A 163 -18.00 -10.70 -5.69
N GLN A 164 -18.61 -10.77 -6.87
CA GLN A 164 -18.58 -9.67 -7.85
C GLN A 164 -19.16 -8.38 -7.26
N ILE A 165 -20.28 -8.48 -6.53
CA ILE A 165 -20.86 -7.32 -5.83
C ILE A 165 -19.92 -6.79 -4.75
N LEU A 166 -19.35 -7.68 -3.93
CA LEU A 166 -18.40 -7.29 -2.87
C LEU A 166 -17.17 -6.56 -3.42
N PHE A 167 -16.52 -7.12 -4.45
CA PHE A 167 -15.36 -6.49 -5.08
C PHE A 167 -15.74 -5.21 -5.83
N GLY A 168 -16.92 -5.17 -6.47
CA GLY A 168 -17.45 -3.96 -7.08
C GLY A 168 -17.64 -2.83 -6.06
N LEU A 169 -18.19 -3.12 -4.88
CA LEU A 169 -18.35 -2.15 -3.79
C LEU A 169 -16.99 -1.68 -3.27
N LEU A 170 -16.05 -2.59 -3.01
CA LEU A 170 -14.69 -2.25 -2.57
C LEU A 170 -13.99 -1.35 -3.59
N TYR A 171 -14.14 -1.64 -4.88
CA TYR A 171 -13.62 -0.82 -5.97
C TYR A 171 -14.21 0.60 -5.96
N ILE A 172 -15.54 0.73 -5.89
CA ILE A 172 -16.20 2.06 -5.88
C ILE A 172 -15.85 2.86 -4.63
N ILE A 173 -15.75 2.22 -3.46
CA ILE A 173 -15.28 2.88 -2.23
C ILE A 173 -13.85 3.38 -2.41
N ASN A 174 -12.94 2.54 -2.89
CA ASN A 174 -11.56 2.93 -3.14
C ASN A 174 -11.48 4.11 -4.14
N LEU A 175 -12.19 4.03 -5.25
CA LEU A 175 -12.25 5.10 -6.25
C LEU A 175 -12.78 6.40 -5.63
N SER A 176 -13.83 6.32 -4.81
CA SER A 176 -14.39 7.50 -4.13
C SER A 176 -13.37 8.16 -3.21
N LEU A 177 -12.58 7.39 -2.44
CA LEU A 177 -11.55 7.93 -1.56
C LEU A 177 -10.46 8.63 -2.38
N VAL A 178 -9.99 8.00 -3.46
CA VAL A 178 -9.00 8.60 -4.37
C VAL A 178 -9.51 9.91 -4.96
N LEU A 179 -10.73 9.93 -5.49
CA LEU A 179 -11.33 11.15 -6.05
C LEU A 179 -11.52 12.24 -5.00
N LEU A 180 -11.95 11.88 -3.78
CA LEU A 180 -12.05 12.83 -2.66
C LEU A 180 -10.71 13.44 -2.28
N LEU A 181 -9.63 12.65 -2.29
CA LEU A 181 -8.27 13.15 -2.05
C LEU A 181 -7.85 14.16 -3.13
N TYR A 182 -8.14 13.89 -4.40
CA TYR A 182 -7.86 14.83 -5.49
C TYR A 182 -8.68 16.13 -5.38
N VAL A 183 -9.95 16.05 -5.00
CA VAL A 183 -10.80 17.25 -4.82
C VAL A 183 -10.33 18.09 -3.63
N LYS A 184 -9.73 17.47 -2.60
CA LYS A 184 -9.34 18.12 -1.35
C LYS A 184 -7.90 18.61 -1.33
N THR A 185 -7.04 18.09 -2.20
CA THR A 185 -5.63 18.45 -2.23
C THR A 185 -5.42 19.58 -3.23
N GLU A 186 -4.91 20.72 -2.77
CA GLU A 186 -4.39 21.73 -3.69
C GLU A 186 -3.03 21.26 -4.21
N VAL A 187 -2.97 20.95 -5.51
CA VAL A 187 -1.70 20.73 -6.20
C VAL A 187 -1.17 22.12 -6.56
N VAL A 188 -0.19 22.58 -5.78
CA VAL A 188 0.53 23.85 -5.93
C VAL A 188 1.50 23.78 -7.10
#